data_AF-A0A8H6Y287-F1
#
_entry.id   AF-A0A8H6Y287-F1
#
_cell.length_a   1.000
_cell.length_b   1.000
_cell.length_c   1.000
_cell.angle_alpha   90.00
_cell.angle_beta   90.00
_cell.angle_gamma   90.00
#
_symmetry.space_group_name_H-M   'P 1'
#
loop_
_entity.id
_entity.type
_entity.pdbx_description
1 polymer ?
#
loop_
_entity_poly.entity_id
_entity_poly.type
_entity_poly.pdbx_seq_one_letter_code
_entity_poly.pdbx_strand_id
1 'polypeptide(L)'
;MSRRVASKPQRIDVHHHYFPANFDKAKSNEKAGWRTPAENLPWSPEISLKFMDAASIDVAILSPPGHRLRLRVLAEIAYAFDELKADGIGLSSSYGEGKDATYVGDDRYDAIWAELDKRKATVFLHGAQTPSSTPHPHPFLGVPVVEVPNETFKAAAHLVVTGRKRKYPNTRIILAHLGGSTPFLAARVAVLSRQMGCSLR
;
A
#
# COMPACT_ATOMS: atom_id res chain seq x y z
N MET A 1 3.74 -12.61 -38.80
CA MET A 1 3.96 -11.44 -37.93
C MET A 1 4.93 -11.83 -36.84
N SER A 2 6.14 -11.27 -36.86
CA SER A 2 7.20 -11.60 -35.90
C SER A 2 6.85 -11.04 -34.53
N ARG A 3 6.73 -11.89 -33.50
CA ARG A 3 6.65 -11.43 -32.10
C ARG A 3 7.96 -10.71 -31.79
N ARG A 4 7.91 -9.38 -31.61
CA ARG A 4 9.03 -8.64 -31.00
C ARG A 4 9.38 -9.36 -29.69
N VAL A 5 10.63 -9.80 -29.57
CA VAL A 5 11.21 -10.15 -28.28
C VAL A 5 11.13 -8.86 -27.45
N ALA A 6 10.23 -8.81 -26.48
CA ALA A 6 10.08 -7.63 -25.64
C ALA A 6 11.40 -7.39 -24.92
N SER A 7 12.04 -6.23 -25.18
CA SER A 7 13.21 -5.78 -24.45
C SER A 7 12.86 -5.70 -22.96
N LYS A 8 13.84 -5.99 -22.09
CA LYS A 8 13.66 -5.85 -20.64
C LYS A 8 13.14 -4.44 -20.32
N PRO A 9 12.06 -4.30 -19.52
CA PRO A 9 11.51 -2.99 -19.17
C PRO A 9 12.57 -2.15 -18.46
N GLN A 10 12.67 -0.89 -18.87
CA GLN A 10 13.60 0.10 -18.31
C GLN A 10 12.97 0.86 -17.14
N ARG A 11 11.65 1.06 -17.15
CA ARG A 11 10.90 1.75 -16.09
C ARG A 11 9.64 0.98 -15.72
N ILE A 12 9.57 0.58 -14.45
CA ILE A 12 8.42 -0.10 -13.86
C ILE A 12 7.79 0.83 -12.83
N ASP A 13 6.52 1.14 -13.02
CA ASP A 13 5.69 1.83 -12.04
C ASP A 13 5.08 0.79 -11.09
N VAL A 14 5.43 0.85 -9.82
CA VAL A 14 4.94 -0.09 -8.79
C VAL A 14 3.84 0.52 -7.92
N HIS A 15 3.41 1.74 -8.21
CA HIS A 15 2.38 2.46 -7.45
C HIS A 15 1.39 3.12 -8.42
N HIS A 16 0.72 2.29 -9.21
CA HIS A 16 -0.29 2.73 -10.16
C HIS A 16 -1.69 2.32 -9.70
N HIS A 17 -2.58 3.29 -9.46
CA HIS A 17 -3.94 2.98 -9.02
C HIS A 17 -4.89 2.76 -10.20
N TYR A 18 -5.62 1.64 -10.18
CA TYR A 18 -6.74 1.41 -11.09
C TYR A 18 -8.07 1.62 -10.36
N PHE A 19 -9.08 2.14 -11.06
CA PHE A 19 -10.41 2.34 -10.48
C PHE A 19 -11.44 1.62 -11.35
N PRO A 20 -12.18 0.64 -10.82
CA PRO A 20 -13.24 -0.04 -11.57
C PRO A 20 -14.29 0.93 -12.15
N ALA A 21 -14.93 0.57 -13.25
CA ALA A 21 -15.91 1.42 -13.92
C ALA A 21 -17.12 1.81 -13.03
N ASN A 22 -17.45 0.99 -12.04
CA ASN A 22 -18.51 1.26 -11.06
C ASN A 22 -18.02 2.08 -9.85
N PHE A 23 -16.79 2.60 -9.89
CA PHE A 23 -16.17 3.34 -8.80
C PHE A 23 -16.01 4.82 -9.17
N ASP A 24 -16.62 5.70 -8.36
CA ASP A 24 -16.51 7.15 -8.56
C ASP A 24 -15.17 7.67 -8.01
N LYS A 25 -14.17 7.71 -8.89
CA LYS A 25 -12.83 8.23 -8.59
C LYS A 25 -12.87 9.67 -8.10
N ALA A 26 -13.69 10.54 -8.71
CA ALA A 26 -13.74 11.95 -8.36
C ALA A 26 -14.22 12.13 -6.92
N LYS A 27 -15.35 11.51 -6.58
CA LYS A 27 -15.94 11.58 -5.24
C LYS A 27 -15.06 10.92 -4.18
N SER A 28 -14.43 9.79 -4.50
CA SER A 28 -13.50 9.12 -3.58
C SER A 28 -12.31 10.01 -3.23
N ASN A 29 -11.74 10.67 -4.24
CA ASN A 29 -10.59 11.53 -4.10
C ASN A 29 -10.94 12.85 -3.38
N GLU A 30 -12.12 13.40 -3.67
CA GLU A 30 -12.61 14.58 -2.96
C GLU A 30 -12.80 14.30 -1.46
N LYS A 31 -13.30 13.11 -1.09
CA LYS A 31 -13.39 12.68 0.31
C LYS A 31 -12.02 12.58 0.99
N ALA A 32 -10.96 12.28 0.24
CA ALA A 32 -9.57 12.29 0.70
C ALA A 32 -8.95 13.70 0.77
N GLY A 33 -9.68 14.73 0.33
CA GLY A 33 -9.23 16.12 0.38
C GLY A 33 -8.39 16.56 -0.82
N TRP A 34 -8.37 15.82 -1.93
CA TRP A 34 -7.74 16.28 -3.18
C TRP A 34 -8.71 16.26 -4.36
N ARG A 35 -8.54 17.21 -5.29
CA ARG A 35 -9.30 17.25 -6.54
C ARG A 35 -8.55 16.50 -7.62
N THR A 36 -9.27 15.64 -8.34
CA THR A 36 -8.69 14.94 -9.49
C THR A 36 -8.76 15.86 -10.71
N PRO A 37 -7.67 16.07 -11.45
CA PRO A 37 -7.71 16.81 -12.71
C PRO A 37 -8.70 16.18 -13.69
N ALA A 38 -9.41 16.99 -14.47
CA ALA A 38 -10.50 16.55 -15.34
C ALA A 38 -10.02 15.55 -16.41
N GLU A 39 -8.80 15.73 -16.91
CA GLU A 39 -8.10 14.85 -17.85
C GLU A 39 -7.85 13.44 -17.30
N ASN A 40 -7.95 13.25 -15.98
CA ASN A 40 -7.76 11.98 -15.30
C ASN A 40 -9.09 11.34 -14.84
N LEU A 41 -10.22 11.84 -15.33
CA LEU A 41 -11.58 11.38 -15.00
C LEU A 41 -12.37 10.99 -16.27
N PRO A 42 -13.09 9.84 -16.26
CA PRO A 42 -12.96 8.74 -15.28
C PRO A 42 -11.57 8.09 -15.39
N TRP A 43 -11.26 7.14 -14.52
CA TRP A 43 -10.13 6.26 -14.83
C TRP A 43 -10.50 5.38 -16.01
N SER A 44 -9.59 5.25 -16.99
CA SER A 44 -9.71 4.26 -18.06
C SER A 44 -8.33 3.68 -18.38
N PRO A 45 -8.24 2.44 -18.91
CA PRO A 45 -6.98 1.88 -19.39
C PRO A 45 -6.29 2.79 -20.42
N GLU A 46 -7.04 3.46 -21.30
CA GLU A 46 -6.51 4.33 -22.35
C GLU A 46 -5.85 5.59 -21.77
N ILE A 47 -6.47 6.22 -20.75
CA ILE A 47 -5.89 7.37 -20.05
C ILE A 47 -4.62 6.93 -19.30
N SER A 48 -4.65 5.78 -18.64
CA SER A 48 -3.51 5.20 -17.93
C SER A 48 -2.34 4.91 -18.88
N LEU A 49 -2.60 4.25 -20.01
CA LEU A 49 -1.59 3.96 -21.04
C LEU A 49 -1.01 5.23 -21.66
N LYS A 50 -1.85 6.24 -21.95
CA LYS A 50 -1.37 7.54 -22.46
C LYS A 50 -0.41 8.23 -21.48
N PHE A 51 -0.70 8.15 -20.18
CA PHE A 51 0.20 8.62 -19.14
C PHE A 51 1.50 7.79 -19.09
N MET A 52 1.40 6.47 -19.16
CA MET A 52 2.57 5.58 -19.18
C MET A 52 3.50 5.90 -20.36
N ASP A 53 2.96 6.09 -21.56
CA ASP A 53 3.72 6.48 -22.76
C ASP A 53 4.44 7.84 -22.55
N ALA A 54 3.70 8.85 -22.06
CA ALA A 54 4.25 10.18 -21.79
C ALA A 54 5.33 10.18 -20.70
N ALA A 55 5.21 9.29 -19.71
CA ALA A 55 6.15 9.13 -18.61
C ALA A 55 7.22 8.06 -18.89
N SER A 56 7.25 7.46 -20.08
CA SER A 56 8.16 6.37 -20.46
C SER A 56 8.15 5.20 -19.46
N ILE A 57 6.97 4.76 -19.03
CA ILE A 57 6.73 3.63 -18.13
C ILE A 57 6.41 2.40 -18.99
N ASP A 58 7.21 1.32 -18.87
CA ASP A 58 7.04 0.10 -19.66
C ASP A 58 6.03 -0.88 -19.03
N VAL A 59 5.97 -0.91 -17.69
CA VAL A 59 5.10 -1.82 -16.92
C VAL A 59 4.55 -1.07 -15.72
N ALA A 60 3.26 -1.22 -15.46
CA ALA A 60 2.61 -0.73 -14.25
C ALA A 60 2.04 -1.91 -13.46
N ILE A 61 2.42 -2.03 -12.19
CA ILE A 61 1.79 -2.95 -11.25
C ILE A 61 0.59 -2.22 -10.65
N LEU A 62 -0.60 -2.66 -11.05
CA LEU A 62 -1.84 -2.03 -10.64
C LEU A 62 -2.20 -2.40 -9.20
N SER A 63 -2.71 -1.45 -8.44
CA SER A 63 -3.32 -1.69 -7.12
C SER A 63 -4.66 -0.97 -7.00
N PRO A 64 -5.69 -1.59 -6.37
CA PRO A 64 -6.93 -0.89 -6.11
C PRO A 64 -6.69 0.26 -5.11
N PRO A 65 -7.48 1.34 -5.14
CA PRO A 65 -7.46 2.34 -4.07
C PRO A 65 -7.77 1.67 -2.72
N GLY A 66 -7.23 2.19 -1.60
CA GLY A 66 -7.35 1.57 -0.29
C GLY A 66 -8.79 1.14 0.05
N HIS A 67 -9.01 -0.16 0.30
CA HIS A 67 -10.33 -0.76 0.50
C HIS A 67 -10.38 -1.65 1.76
N ARG A 68 -11.60 -1.85 2.27
CA ARG A 68 -11.88 -2.68 3.45
C ARG A 68 -11.60 -4.16 3.18
N LEU A 69 -11.00 -4.85 4.15
CA LEU A 69 -10.90 -6.32 4.17
C LEU A 69 -12.30 -6.94 4.13
N ARG A 70 -12.50 -7.94 3.26
CA ARG A 70 -13.72 -8.75 3.20
C ARG A 70 -13.55 -10.05 3.97
N LEU A 71 -14.65 -10.59 4.49
CA LEU A 71 -14.73 -11.98 4.94
C LEU A 71 -14.27 -12.86 3.76
N ARG A 72 -13.28 -13.75 3.98
CA ARG A 72 -12.59 -14.62 2.99
C ARG A 72 -11.28 -14.11 2.36
N VAL A 73 -10.58 -13.16 2.98
CA VAL A 73 -9.27 -12.66 2.47
C VAL A 73 -8.27 -13.76 2.05
N LEU A 74 -8.18 -14.88 2.76
CA LEU A 74 -7.26 -15.97 2.38
C LEU A 74 -7.65 -16.64 1.06
N ALA A 75 -8.96 -16.79 0.80
CA ALA A 75 -9.44 -17.31 -0.47
C ALA A 75 -9.20 -16.31 -1.60
N GLU A 76 -9.33 -15.01 -1.33
CA GLU A 76 -9.00 -13.96 -2.31
C GLU A 76 -7.50 -13.91 -2.62
N ILE A 77 -6.63 -14.10 -1.61
CA ILE A 77 -5.18 -14.22 -1.83
C ILE A 77 -4.88 -15.45 -2.70
N ALA A 78 -5.49 -16.59 -2.40
CA ALA A 78 -5.34 -17.80 -3.21
C ALA A 78 -5.82 -17.55 -4.64
N TYR A 79 -7.02 -17.00 -4.83
CA TYR A 79 -7.58 -16.67 -6.14
C TYR A 79 -6.69 -15.68 -6.92
N ALA A 80 -6.19 -14.64 -6.27
CA ALA A 80 -5.32 -13.65 -6.90
C ALA A 80 -4.02 -14.27 -7.45
N PHE A 81 -3.37 -15.16 -6.70
CA PHE A 81 -2.15 -15.82 -7.16
C PHE A 81 -2.42 -17.01 -8.08
N ASP A 82 -3.39 -17.86 -7.73
CA ASP A 82 -3.58 -19.16 -8.35
C ASP A 82 -4.42 -19.06 -9.64
N GLU A 83 -5.39 -18.15 -9.70
CA GLU A 83 -6.24 -17.96 -10.89
C GLU A 83 -5.84 -16.72 -11.69
N LEU A 84 -5.72 -15.56 -11.03
CA LEU A 84 -5.41 -14.29 -11.71
C LEU A 84 -3.93 -14.10 -12.01
N LYS A 85 -3.06 -14.95 -11.44
CA LYS A 85 -1.60 -14.91 -11.61
C LYS A 85 -0.97 -13.56 -11.21
N ALA A 86 -1.50 -12.93 -10.17
CA ALA A 86 -0.98 -11.67 -9.66
C ALA A 86 0.50 -11.78 -9.23
N ASP A 87 1.30 -10.76 -9.51
CA ASP A 87 2.71 -10.70 -9.09
C ASP A 87 2.92 -10.38 -7.60
N GLY A 88 1.88 -9.88 -6.94
CA GLY A 88 1.94 -9.46 -5.54
C GLY A 88 0.59 -8.97 -5.00
N ILE A 89 0.59 -8.52 -3.75
CA ILE A 89 -0.60 -8.06 -3.03
C ILE A 89 -0.42 -6.63 -2.54
N GLY A 90 -1.40 -5.76 -2.81
CA GLY A 90 -1.51 -4.45 -2.18
C GLY A 90 -2.15 -4.57 -0.79
N LEU A 91 -1.56 -3.90 0.21
CA LEU A 91 -2.00 -3.99 1.60
C LEU A 91 -2.03 -2.59 2.23
N SER A 92 -3.11 -2.26 2.93
CA SER A 92 -3.27 -0.98 3.66
C SER A 92 -2.51 -1.03 4.99
N SER A 93 -2.01 0.09 5.53
CA SER A 93 -1.30 0.15 6.83
C SER A 93 -2.13 -0.36 8.01
N SER A 94 -3.44 -0.16 7.95
CA SER A 94 -4.41 -0.52 8.97
C SER A 94 -5.79 -0.77 8.35
N TYR A 95 -6.65 -1.44 9.11
CA TYR A 95 -8.05 -1.70 8.78
C TYR A 95 -8.95 -1.42 9.98
N GLY A 96 -10.20 -1.03 9.70
CA GLY A 96 -11.13 -0.51 10.71
C GLY A 96 -11.12 1.01 10.73
N GLU A 97 -11.86 1.61 11.67
CA GLU A 97 -12.02 3.07 11.77
C GLU A 97 -11.88 3.52 13.24
N GLY A 98 -11.30 4.70 13.43
CA GLY A 98 -11.14 5.31 14.75
C GLY A 98 -10.41 4.40 15.73
N LYS A 99 -10.95 4.26 16.94
CA LYS A 99 -10.37 3.44 18.02
C LYS A 99 -10.35 1.94 17.73
N ASP A 100 -11.19 1.48 16.80
CA ASP A 100 -11.31 0.06 16.47
C ASP A 100 -10.38 -0.33 15.31
N ALA A 101 -9.64 0.64 14.76
CA ALA A 101 -8.66 0.38 13.72
C ALA A 101 -7.47 -0.42 14.28
N THR A 102 -7.10 -1.49 13.58
CA THR A 102 -5.90 -2.27 13.90
C THR A 102 -4.90 -2.23 12.76
N TYR A 103 -3.65 -2.03 13.14
CA TYR A 103 -2.53 -2.02 12.20
C TYR A 103 -2.13 -3.44 11.82
N VAL A 104 -1.53 -3.57 10.64
CA VAL A 104 -1.22 -4.86 10.00
C VAL A 104 -0.29 -5.79 10.77
N GLY A 105 0.41 -5.28 11.78
CA GLY A 105 1.17 -6.09 12.72
C GLY A 105 0.32 -6.75 13.81
N ASP A 106 -1.00 -6.59 13.86
CA ASP A 106 -1.86 -7.22 14.87
C ASP A 106 -1.95 -8.75 14.71
N ASP A 107 -2.12 -9.50 15.80
CA ASP A 107 -2.26 -10.98 15.79
C ASP A 107 -3.46 -11.45 14.95
N ARG A 108 -4.49 -10.61 14.78
CA ARG A 108 -5.65 -10.89 13.92
C ARG A 108 -5.25 -11.13 12.46
N TYR A 109 -4.08 -10.65 12.03
CA TYR A 109 -3.58 -10.78 10.67
C TYR A 109 -2.52 -11.88 10.50
N ASP A 110 -2.25 -12.68 11.54
CA ASP A 110 -1.19 -13.71 11.54
C ASP A 110 -1.33 -14.71 10.38
N ALA A 111 -2.55 -15.20 10.16
CA ALA A 111 -2.85 -16.14 9.07
C ALA A 111 -2.61 -15.54 7.68
N ILE A 112 -2.84 -14.22 7.51
CA ILE A 112 -2.57 -13.52 6.26
C ILE A 112 -1.06 -13.49 6.01
N TRP A 113 -0.28 -13.09 7.01
CA TRP A 113 1.18 -13.05 6.89
C TRP A 113 1.79 -14.44 6.67
N ALA A 114 1.24 -15.48 7.31
CA ALA A 114 1.64 -16.86 7.10
C ALA A 114 1.41 -17.32 5.65
N GLU A 115 0.26 -17.00 5.07
CA GLU A 115 -0.04 -17.35 3.68
C GLU A 115 0.85 -16.58 2.69
N LEU A 116 1.08 -15.29 2.93
CA LEU A 116 2.00 -14.47 2.13
C LEU A 116 3.44 -14.99 2.20
N ASP A 117 3.89 -15.40 3.39
CA ASP A 117 5.24 -15.93 3.60
C ASP A 117 5.45 -17.27 2.89
N LYS A 118 4.47 -18.18 3.03
CA LYS A 118 4.44 -19.47 2.33
C LYS A 118 4.61 -19.30 0.82
N ARG A 119 4.01 -18.25 0.26
CA ARG A 119 4.06 -17.92 -1.16
C ARG A 119 5.30 -17.10 -1.55
N LYS A 120 6.11 -16.67 -0.59
CA LYS A 120 7.23 -15.72 -0.77
C LYS A 120 6.76 -14.43 -1.48
N ALA A 121 5.55 -14.00 -1.14
CA ALA A 121 4.83 -12.96 -1.85
C ALA A 121 5.54 -11.60 -1.76
N THR A 122 5.41 -10.81 -2.82
CA THR A 122 5.71 -9.37 -2.78
C THR A 122 4.46 -8.62 -2.31
N VAL A 123 4.62 -7.76 -1.31
CA VAL A 123 3.57 -6.94 -0.71
C VAL A 123 3.89 -5.48 -0.95
N PHE A 124 2.96 -4.74 -1.56
CA PHE A 124 3.02 -3.29 -1.63
C PHE A 124 2.21 -2.70 -0.46
N LEU A 125 2.92 -2.17 0.55
CA LEU A 125 2.32 -1.62 1.76
C LEU A 125 2.10 -0.11 1.60
N HIS A 126 0.82 0.29 1.61
CA HIS A 126 0.39 1.67 1.42
C HIS A 126 -0.29 2.21 2.68
N GLY A 127 0.02 3.46 3.06
CA GLY A 127 -0.66 4.13 4.16
C GLY A 127 -2.17 4.23 3.97
N ALA A 128 -2.94 3.89 5.00
CA ALA A 128 -4.38 4.14 5.03
C ALA A 128 -4.66 5.65 4.94
N GLN A 129 -5.80 6.02 4.37
CA GLN A 129 -6.25 7.40 4.34
C GLN A 129 -6.98 7.74 5.66
N THR A 130 -6.21 7.72 6.75
CA THR A 130 -6.71 7.93 8.12
C THR A 130 -6.49 9.39 8.52
N PRO A 131 -7.54 10.15 8.85
CA PRO A 131 -7.40 11.50 9.38
C PRO A 131 -6.67 11.50 10.74
N SER A 132 -5.89 12.55 11.01
CA SER A 132 -5.34 12.79 12.35
C SER A 132 -6.44 13.17 13.34
N SER A 133 -6.16 12.98 14.63
CA SER A 133 -6.96 13.53 15.72
C SER A 133 -6.82 15.06 15.84
N THR A 134 -5.80 15.64 15.21
CA THR A 134 -5.59 17.09 15.11
C THR A 134 -5.90 17.60 13.71
N PRO A 135 -6.34 18.87 13.57
CA PRO A 135 -6.53 19.47 12.26
C PRO A 135 -5.24 19.50 11.44
N HIS A 136 -5.39 19.44 10.12
CA HIS A 136 -4.30 19.72 9.21
C HIS A 136 -3.80 21.16 9.38
N PRO A 137 -2.49 21.42 9.24
CA PRO A 137 -1.92 22.75 9.46
C PRO A 137 -2.38 23.78 8.41
N HIS A 138 -2.86 23.35 7.25
CA HIS A 138 -3.38 24.21 6.19
C HIS A 138 -4.32 23.41 5.26
N PRO A 139 -5.32 24.03 4.58
CA PRO A 139 -6.20 23.33 3.63
C PRO A 139 -5.49 22.62 2.46
N PHE A 140 -4.26 23.04 2.11
CA PHE A 140 -3.44 22.40 1.06
C PHE A 140 -2.54 21.27 1.59
N LEU A 141 -2.58 21.01 2.89
CA LEU A 141 -1.77 20.00 3.57
C LEU A 141 -2.69 18.92 4.16
N GLY A 142 -3.61 18.40 3.34
CA GLY A 142 -4.57 17.38 3.76
C GLY A 142 -3.94 16.01 4.06
N VAL A 143 -4.79 15.04 4.44
CA VAL A 143 -4.48 13.60 4.68
C VAL A 143 -3.40 13.01 3.74
N PRO A 144 -3.45 13.24 2.43
CA PRO A 144 -2.51 12.65 1.46
C PRO A 144 -1.06 13.09 1.68
N VAL A 145 -0.89 14.35 2.09
CA VAL A 145 0.41 14.99 2.27
C VAL A 145 0.94 14.70 3.67
N VAL A 146 0.09 14.84 4.68
CA VAL A 146 0.53 14.83 6.08
C VAL A 146 0.35 13.49 6.78
N GLU A 147 -0.59 12.64 6.35
CA GLU A 147 -0.91 11.39 7.06
C GLU A 147 -0.47 10.14 6.30
N VAL A 148 -0.75 10.01 5.00
CA VAL A 148 -0.54 8.75 4.25
C VAL A 148 0.93 8.25 4.31
N PRO A 149 1.97 9.10 4.13
CA PRO A 149 3.35 8.65 4.31
C PRO A 149 3.64 8.25 5.77
N ASN A 150 3.08 8.95 6.75
CA ASN A 150 3.24 8.64 8.17
C ASN A 150 2.52 7.34 8.57
N GLU A 151 1.37 7.03 7.98
CA GLU A 151 0.69 5.75 8.12
C GLU A 151 1.52 4.58 7.57
N THR A 152 2.24 4.80 6.47
CA THR A 152 3.19 3.82 5.93
C THR A 152 4.31 3.53 6.94
N PHE A 153 4.87 4.59 7.56
CA PHE A 153 5.85 4.45 8.63
C PHE A 153 5.28 3.71 9.85
N LYS A 154 4.09 4.07 10.33
CA LYS A 154 3.45 3.42 11.48
C LYS A 154 3.29 1.92 11.26
N ALA A 155 2.85 1.49 10.07
CA ALA A 155 2.76 0.06 9.75
C ALA A 155 4.14 -0.63 9.68
N ALA A 156 5.14 0.00 9.07
CA ALA A 156 6.50 -0.55 9.01
C ALA A 156 7.09 -0.72 10.42
N ALA A 157 6.99 0.32 11.26
CA ALA A 157 7.42 0.26 12.65
C ALA A 157 6.65 -0.81 13.43
N HIS A 158 5.33 -0.91 13.24
CA HIS A 158 4.50 -1.91 13.89
C HIS A 158 4.92 -3.33 13.55
N LEU A 159 5.19 -3.64 12.27
CA LEU A 159 5.68 -4.96 11.85
C LEU A 159 7.04 -5.34 12.45
N VAL A 160 7.89 -4.34 12.73
CA VAL A 160 9.19 -4.53 13.38
C VAL A 160 9.02 -4.82 14.86
N VAL A 161 8.31 -3.95 15.60
CA VAL A 161 8.19 -4.07 17.07
C VAL A 161 7.30 -5.24 17.51
N THR A 162 6.47 -5.76 16.61
CA THR A 162 5.68 -6.98 16.84
C THR A 162 6.38 -8.26 16.39
N GLY A 163 7.56 -8.14 15.76
CA GLY A 163 8.35 -9.29 15.29
C GLY A 163 7.79 -9.99 14.06
N ARG A 164 6.73 -9.46 13.43
CA ARG A 164 6.07 -10.07 12.27
C ARG A 164 7.02 -10.23 11.11
N LYS A 165 7.86 -9.22 10.84
CA LYS A 165 8.84 -9.34 9.75
C LYS A 165 9.90 -10.42 10.01
N ARG A 166 10.20 -10.75 11.27
CA ARG A 166 11.11 -11.85 11.64
C ARG A 166 10.43 -13.21 11.55
N LYS A 167 9.17 -13.29 12.00
CA LYS A 167 8.34 -14.51 11.92
C LYS A 167 8.05 -14.90 10.46
N TYR A 168 7.91 -13.91 9.58
CA TYR A 168 7.61 -14.07 8.16
C TYR A 168 8.73 -13.46 7.29
N PRO A 169 9.90 -14.12 7.24
CA PRO A 169 11.09 -13.58 6.58
C PRO A 169 10.99 -13.61 5.05
N ASN A 170 10.20 -14.51 4.46
CA ASN A 170 10.10 -14.70 3.02
C ASN A 170 9.21 -13.68 2.32
N THR A 171 8.29 -13.04 3.04
CA THR A 171 7.47 -11.95 2.49
C THR A 171 8.32 -10.71 2.18
N ARG A 172 8.30 -10.25 0.93
CA ARG A 172 9.06 -9.09 0.46
C ARG A 172 8.16 -7.86 0.50
N ILE A 173 8.53 -6.83 1.27
CA ILE A 173 7.66 -5.66 1.47
C ILE A 173 8.26 -4.45 0.75
N ILE A 174 7.47 -3.85 -0.14
CA ILE A 174 7.72 -2.54 -0.76
C ILE A 174 6.88 -1.53 0.01
N LEU A 175 7.51 -0.50 0.57
CA LEU A 175 6.82 0.56 1.27
C LEU A 175 6.53 1.72 0.31
N ALA A 176 5.28 2.17 0.27
CA ALA A 176 4.88 3.34 -0.53
C ALA A 176 5.63 4.62 -0.10
N HIS A 177 5.76 5.58 -1.02
CA HIS A 177 6.30 6.93 -0.74
C HIS A 177 7.69 6.93 -0.08
N LEU A 178 8.63 6.12 -0.56
CA LEU A 178 9.96 5.93 0.03
C LEU A 178 9.94 5.44 1.50
N GLY A 179 8.87 4.74 1.89
CA GLY A 179 8.64 4.32 3.28
C GLY A 179 8.08 5.42 4.18
N GLY A 180 7.67 6.54 3.59
CA GLY A 180 7.26 7.75 4.30
C GLY A 180 8.37 8.24 5.21
N SER A 181 8.09 8.28 6.51
CA SER A 181 9.06 8.73 7.52
C SER A 181 10.01 7.63 8.00
N THR A 182 9.88 6.39 7.51
CA THR A 182 10.71 5.24 7.93
C THR A 182 12.21 5.50 7.81
N PRO A 183 12.76 5.99 6.68
CA PRO A 183 14.21 6.19 6.56
C PRO A 183 14.78 7.14 7.62
N PHE A 184 14.00 8.12 8.04
CA PHE A 184 14.42 9.14 9.02
C PHE A 184 14.16 8.72 10.47
N LEU A 185 13.12 7.92 10.72
CA LEU A 185 12.68 7.55 12.06
C LEU A 185 13.10 6.14 12.50
N ALA A 186 13.72 5.34 11.62
CA ALA A 186 14.14 3.96 11.93
C ALA A 186 15.03 3.89 13.18
N ALA A 187 16.05 4.74 13.29
CA ALA A 187 16.94 4.78 14.46
C ALA A 187 16.17 5.15 15.74
N ARG A 188 15.20 6.07 15.64
CA ARG A 188 14.34 6.46 16.76
C ARG A 188 13.51 5.28 17.24
N VAL A 189 12.92 4.50 16.33
CA VAL A 189 12.20 3.27 16.69
C VAL A 189 13.13 2.27 17.37
N ALA A 190 14.32 2.02 16.80
CA ALA A 190 15.27 1.04 17.33
C ALA A 190 15.73 1.35 18.77
N VAL A 191 15.88 2.62 19.11
CA VAL A 191 16.31 3.07 20.45
C VAL A 191 15.13 3.19 21.41
N LEU A 192 14.10 3.95 21.05
CA LEU A 192 13.02 4.29 22.00
C LEU A 192 12.07 3.13 22.26
N SER A 193 11.83 2.25 21.28
CA SER A 193 10.96 1.09 21.51
C SER A 193 11.49 0.18 22.61
N ARG A 194 12.82 0.05 22.76
CA ARG A 194 13.43 -0.70 23.87
C ARG A 194 13.17 -0.05 25.22
N GLN A 195 13.24 1.28 25.29
CA GLN A 195 12.90 2.03 26.50
C GLN A 195 11.41 1.90 26.85
N MET A 196 10.56 1.59 25.87
CA MET A 196 9.14 1.28 26.04
C MET A 196 8.86 -0.22 26.24
N GLY A 197 9.89 -1.05 26.48
CA GLY A 197 9.73 -2.46 26.81
C GLY A 197 9.73 -3.45 25.63
N CYS A 198 10.05 -3.00 24.41
CA CYS A 198 10.24 -3.93 23.29
C CYS A 198 11.45 -4.84 23.54
N SER A 199 11.19 -6.16 23.61
CA SER A 199 12.20 -7.19 23.92
C SER A 199 12.89 -7.77 22.68
N LEU A 200 12.43 -7.41 21.48
CA LEU A 200 12.98 -7.91 20.22
C LEU A 200 14.39 -7.34 20.01
N ARG A 201 15.37 -8.24 19.81
CA ARG A 201 16.80 -7.88 19.73
C ARG A 201 17.27 -7.62 18.33
#